data_AF-A0A931V620-F1
#
_entry.id   AF-A0A931V620-F1
#
_cell.length_a   1.000
_cell.length_b   1.000
_cell.length_c   1.000
_cell.angle_alpha   90.00
_cell.angle_beta   90.00
_cell.angle_gamma   90.00
#
_symmetry.space_group_name_H-M   'P 1'
#
loop_
_entity.id
_entity.type
_entity.pdbx_description
1 polymer ?
#
loop_
_entity_poly.entity_id
_entity_poly.type
_entity_poly.pdbx_seq_one_letter_code
_entity_poly.pdbx_strand_id
1 'polypeptide(L)'
;MRLNWRIIHAPMSLVEYVVAHELVHLRHPEHTGAFWSALGRAIPDYERRREDLRRLGASFEWCWTSARTTRSATSTGRSSTSAP
;
A
#
# COMPACT_ATOMS: atom_id res chain seq x y z
N MET A 1 -0.58 -10.49 10.26
CA MET A 1 -0.86 -11.64 9.38
C MET A 1 -2.25 -12.19 9.66
N ARG A 2 -3.18 -12.08 8.71
CA ARG A 2 -4.52 -12.70 8.77
C ARG A 2 -4.88 -13.13 7.36
N LEU A 3 -4.79 -14.43 7.07
CA LEU A 3 -5.23 -14.97 5.78
C LEU A 3 -6.71 -15.31 5.88
N ASN A 4 -7.54 -14.65 5.07
CA ASN A 4 -8.95 -15.00 4.99
C ASN A 4 -9.10 -16.32 4.22
N TRP A 5 -9.70 -17.35 4.83
CA TRP A 5 -9.89 -18.67 4.22
C TRP A 5 -10.62 -18.61 2.86
N ARG A 6 -11.43 -17.58 2.64
CA ARG A 6 -12.15 -17.37 1.37
C ARG A 6 -11.22 -17.18 0.17
N ILE A 7 -9.95 -16.82 0.39
CA ILE A 7 -8.98 -16.66 -0.70
C ILE A 7 -8.61 -17.98 -1.37
N ILE A 8 -8.85 -19.11 -0.72
CA ILE A 8 -8.61 -20.45 -1.30
C ILE A 8 -9.50 -20.68 -2.53
N HIS A 9 -10.63 -19.98 -2.64
CA HIS A 9 -11.51 -20.04 -3.81
C HIS A 9 -11.18 -19.00 -4.89
N ALA A 10 -10.19 -18.14 -4.67
CA ALA A 10 -9.77 -17.16 -5.67
C ALA A 10 -8.97 -17.84 -6.81
N PRO A 11 -8.90 -17.23 -8.00
CA PRO A 11 -7.97 -17.64 -9.04
C PRO A 11 -6.56 -17.86 -8.48
N MET A 12 -5.87 -18.90 -8.93
CA MET A 12 -4.53 -19.27 -8.42
C MET A 12 -3.53 -18.12 -8.46
N SER A 13 -3.59 -17.27 -9.47
CA SER A 13 -2.73 -16.08 -9.58
C SER A 13 -2.89 -15.11 -8.42
N LEU A 14 -4.08 -14.99 -7.84
CA LEU A 14 -4.36 -14.16 -6.66
C LEU A 14 -3.89 -14.82 -5.38
N VAL A 15 -3.99 -16.15 -5.29
CA VAL A 15 -3.43 -16.92 -4.18
C VAL A 15 -1.92 -16.75 -4.13
N GLU A 16 -1.23 -16.91 -5.27
CA GLU A 16 0.21 -16.67 -5.40
C GLU A 16 0.60 -15.25 -4.96
N TYR A 17 -0.18 -14.25 -5.38
CA TYR A 17 0.04 -12.86 -4.97
C TYR A 17 0.00 -12.70 -3.45
N VAL A 18 -1.03 -13.24 -2.78
CA VAL A 18 -1.15 -13.10 -1.33
C VAL A 18 -0.11 -13.93 -0.57
N VAL A 19 0.24 -15.13 -1.04
CA VAL A 19 1.33 -15.91 -0.43
C VAL A 19 2.66 -15.15 -0.53
N ALA A 20 3.01 -14.64 -1.71
CA ALA A 20 4.22 -13.86 -1.89
C ALA A 20 4.19 -12.58 -1.05
N HIS A 21 3.03 -11.93 -0.94
CA HIS A 21 2.81 -10.77 -0.11
C HIS A 21 3.17 -11.04 1.37
N GLU A 22 2.63 -12.11 1.95
CA GLU A 22 2.91 -12.50 3.34
C GLU A 22 4.36 -12.97 3.54
N LEU A 23 4.97 -13.61 2.55
CA LEU A 23 6.39 -14.00 2.61
C LEU A 23 7.32 -12.77 2.65
N VAL A 24 7.00 -11.72 1.89
CA VAL A 24 7.78 -10.48 1.91
C VAL A 24 7.65 -9.79 3.27
N HIS A 25 6.50 -9.90 3.93
CA HIS A 25 6.32 -9.37 5.29
C HIS A 25 7.28 -9.97 6.33
N LEU A 26 7.82 -11.18 6.11
CA LEU A 26 8.83 -11.77 6.99
C LEU A 26 10.14 -10.97 7.04
N ARG A 27 10.44 -10.20 5.98
CA ARG A 27 11.66 -9.38 5.87
C ARG A 27 11.39 -7.89 5.87
N HIS A 28 10.21 -7.48 5.40
CA HIS A 28 9.77 -6.10 5.29
C HIS A 28 8.39 -5.96 5.94
N PRO A 29 8.31 -5.70 7.25
CA PRO A 29 7.04 -5.66 7.98
C PRO A 29 6.07 -4.60 7.43
N GLU A 30 6.62 -3.49 6.95
CA GLU A 30 5.89 -2.35 6.42
C GLU A 30 5.91 -2.33 4.88
N HIS A 31 4.83 -1.86 4.24
CA HIS A 31 4.70 -1.70 2.78
C HIS A 31 5.53 -0.54 2.19
N THR A 32 6.80 -0.47 2.56
CA THR A 32 7.79 0.52 2.10
C THR A 32 8.23 0.28 0.65
N GLY A 33 9.02 1.17 0.05
CA GLY A 33 9.61 0.94 -1.27
C GLY A 33 10.43 -0.36 -1.36
N ALA A 34 11.10 -0.76 -0.27
CA ALA A 34 11.83 -2.02 -0.20
C ALA A 34 10.90 -3.25 -0.29
N PHE A 35 9.73 -3.17 0.35
CA PHE A 35 8.69 -4.19 0.25
C PHE A 35 8.26 -4.40 -1.21
N TRP A 36 7.87 -3.32 -1.89
CA TRP A 36 7.38 -3.40 -3.27
C TRP A 36 8.47 -3.83 -4.25
N SER A 37 9.71 -3.40 -4.01
CA SER A 37 10.86 -3.86 -4.79
C SER A 37 11.09 -5.37 -4.62
N ALA A 38 10.96 -5.89 -3.40
CA ALA A 38 11.10 -7.32 -3.14
C ALA A 38 9.93 -8.13 -3.73
N LEU A 39 8.70 -7.64 -3.59
CA LEU A 39 7.53 -8.28 -4.16
C LEU A 39 7.57 -8.27 -5.69
N GLY A 40 7.96 -7.16 -6.31
CA GLY A 40 8.08 -7.03 -7.77
C GLY A 40 9.15 -7.93 -8.38
N ARG A 41 10.20 -8.29 -7.62
CA ARG A 41 11.17 -9.31 -8.06
C ARG A 41 10.57 -10.73 -8.08
N ALA A 42 9.67 -11.03 -7.15
CA ALA A 42 9.03 -12.34 -7.07
C ALA A 42 7.82 -12.46 -8.02
N ILE A 43 7.05 -11.38 -8.16
CA ILE A 43 5.85 -11.30 -8.99
C ILE A 43 5.90 -9.97 -9.77
N PRO A 44 6.41 -9.96 -11.01
CA PRO A 44 6.53 -8.74 -11.80
C PRO A 44 5.18 -8.07 -12.12
N ASP A 45 4.09 -8.84 -12.19
CA ASP A 45 2.73 -8.35 -12.48
C ASP A 45 1.90 -8.09 -11.21
N TYR A 46 2.55 -7.88 -10.05
CA TYR A 46 1.87 -7.75 -8.75
C TYR A 46 0.84 -6.61 -8.71
N GLU A 47 1.05 -5.53 -9.48
CA GLU A 47 0.15 -4.37 -9.51
C GLU A 47 -1.22 -4.74 -10.10
N ARG A 48 -1.20 -5.50 -11.21
CA ARG A 48 -2.41 -6.02 -11.83
C ARG A 48 -3.14 -6.97 -10.89
N ARG A 49 -2.41 -7.92 -10.28
CA ARG A 49 -2.99 -8.89 -9.33
C ARG A 49 -3.57 -8.21 -8.08
N ARG A 50 -2.93 -7.14 -7.60
CA ARG A 50 -3.45 -6.30 -6.51
C ARG A 50 -4.79 -5.68 -6.89
N GLU A 51 -4.93 -5.21 -8.12
CA GLU A 51 -6.18 -4.62 -8.59
C GLU A 51 -7.28 -5.66 -8.81
N ASP A 52 -6.93 -6.81 -9.39
CA ASP A 52 -7.81 -7.98 -9.50
C ASP A 52 -8.33 -8.41 -8.12
N LEU A 53 -7.45 -8.44 -7.09
CA LEU A 53 -7.84 -8.76 -5.72
C LEU A 53 -8.79 -7.72 -5.12
N ARG A 54 -8.58 -6.42 -5.38
CA ARG A 54 -9.51 -5.35 -4.94
C ARG A 54 -10.88 -5.52 -5.57
N ARG A 55 -10.96 -5.87 -6.85
CA ARG A 55 -12.22 -6.11 -7.57
C ARG A 55 -12.99 -7.31 -7.04
N LEU A 56 -12.29 -8.33 -6.53
CA LEU A 56 -12.90 -9.59 -6.07
C LEU A 56 -13.70 -9.45 -4.75
N GLY A 57 -13.51 -8.38 -3.98
CA GLY A 57 -14.28 -8.14 -2.76
C GLY A 57 -13.42 -7.69 -1.58
N ALA A 58 -13.67 -6.46 -1.15
CA ALA A 58 -13.04 -5.82 0.00
C ALA A 58 -13.34 -6.56 1.33
N SER A 59 -12.41 -7.41 1.76
CA SER A 59 -12.29 -7.84 3.17
C SER A 59 -10.83 -7.95 3.63
N PHE A 60 -9.93 -7.25 2.93
CA PHE A 60 -8.61 -6.98 3.45
C PHE A 60 -8.54 -5.47 3.68
N GLU A 61 -8.72 -5.05 4.93
CA GLU A 61 -8.34 -3.71 5.38
C GLU A 61 -6.85 -3.54 5.14
N TRP A 62 -6.53 -3.05 3.96
CA TRP A 62 -5.20 -2.61 3.61
C TRP A 62 -5.17 -1.12 3.83
N CYS A 63 -4.52 -0.71 4.92
CA CYS A 63 -4.29 0.70 5.22
C CYS A 63 -3.44 1.32 4.12
N TRP A 64 -4.10 1.84 3.08
CA TRP A 64 -3.52 2.76 2.14
C TRP A 64 -3.49 4.13 2.81
N THR A 65 -2.58 4.34 3.74
CA THR A 65 -2.04 5.66 4.14
C THR A 65 -0.88 5.40 5.10
N SER A 66 0.34 5.68 4.69
CA SER A 66 0.85 7.00 5.03
C SER A 66 2.04 7.37 4.14
N ALA A 67 1.75 7.84 2.92
CA ALA A 67 2.44 9.05 2.50
C ALA A 67 1.77 10.22 3.24
N ARG A 68 2.01 10.34 4.56
CA ARG A 68 1.84 11.61 5.24
C ARG A 68 3.06 12.43 4.80
N THR A 69 3.00 12.98 3.60
CA THR A 69 3.88 14.07 3.21
C THR A 69 3.66 15.14 4.27
N THR A 70 4.63 15.30 5.15
CA THR A 70 4.64 16.35 6.17
C THR A 70 4.50 17.67 5.43
N ARG A 71 3.30 18.25 5.48
CA ARG A 71 3.10 19.66 5.20
C ARG A 71 3.67 20.40 6.42
N SER A 72 4.97 20.67 6.39
CA SER A 72 5.59 21.57 7.37
C SER A 72 5.04 22.98 7.11
N ALA A 73 4.06 23.35 7.93
CA ALA A 73 3.60 24.71 8.07
C ALA A 73 4.69 25.55 8.75
N THR A 74 4.88 26.78 8.27
CA THR A 74 5.15 27.90 9.17
C THR A 74 4.46 29.13 8.62
N SER A 75 3.34 29.46 9.23
CA SER A 75 2.74 30.79 9.19
C SER A 75 3.64 31.77 9.96
N THR A 76 3.61 33.04 9.57
CA THR A 76 3.31 34.23 10.41
C THR A 76 4.22 35.42 10.08
N GLY A 77 3.61 36.56 9.72
CA GLY A 77 4.26 37.87 9.62
C GLY A 77 3.52 38.76 8.63
N ARG A 78 2.35 39.32 8.99
CA ARG A 78 2.13 40.61 9.68
C ARG A 78 1.87 41.76 8.69
N SER A 79 0.78 42.47 8.99
CA SER A 79 0.16 43.63 8.36
C SER A 79 1.08 44.84 8.19
N SER A 80 0.85 45.65 7.15
CA SER A 80 0.91 47.12 7.25
C SER A 80 0.42 47.82 5.98
N THR A 81 -0.61 48.65 6.19
CA THR A 81 -1.19 49.70 5.36
C THR A 81 -0.17 50.79 4.99
N SER A 82 -0.27 51.39 3.79
CA SER A 82 -0.02 52.82 3.56
C SER A 82 -0.35 53.24 2.11
N ALA A 83 -1.18 54.28 1.98
CA ALA A 83 -1.50 55.02 0.77
C ALA A 83 -0.32 55.90 0.29
N PRO A 84 -0.42 56.45 -0.93
CA PRO A 84 -0.42 57.91 -1.04
C PRO A 84 -1.70 58.48 -1.67
#